data_AF-A0A530QGK6-F1
#
_entry.id   AF-A0A530QGK6-F1
#
_cell.length_a   1.000
_cell.length_b   1.000
_cell.length_c   1.000
_cell.angle_alpha   90.00
_cell.angle_beta   90.00
_cell.angle_gamma   90.00
#
_symmetry.space_group_name_H-M   'P 1'
#
loop_
_entity.id
_entity.type
_entity.pdbx_description
1 polymer ?
#
loop_
_entity_poly.entity_id
_entity_poly.type
_entity_poly.pdbx_seq_one_letter_code
_entity_poly.pdbx_strand_id
1 'polypeptide(L)'
;LVICVAGMGLYQVSPAGAVKLLTAETNRSLTSVVDDSTMKLADDCDILPDGRIVFSEATVRFEMHDWYADALESRGNGRIIVHDPKSGSTRTLLSNLVFPNGICTAFDGQSVL
;
A
#
# COMPACT_ATOMS: atom_id res chain seq x y z
N LEU A 1 7.88 14.49 -2.56
CA LEU A 1 7.14 13.51 -3.39
C LEU A 1 7.00 12.23 -2.58
N VAL A 2 5.81 11.63 -2.55
CA VAL A 2 5.54 10.32 -1.93
C VAL A 2 5.21 9.35 -3.07
N ILE A 3 5.77 8.14 -3.03
CA ILE A 3 5.72 7.20 -4.16
C ILE A 3 5.62 5.77 -3.65
N CYS A 4 4.74 4.99 -4.24
CA CYS A 4 4.72 3.54 -4.13
C CYS A 4 5.71 2.92 -5.12
N VAL A 5 6.49 1.96 -4.64
CA VAL A 5 7.44 1.20 -5.45
C VAL A 5 7.10 -0.28 -5.32
N ALA A 6 6.65 -0.88 -6.42
CA ALA A 6 6.34 -2.31 -6.48
C ALA A 6 7.57 -3.14 -6.06
N GLY A 7 7.35 -4.16 -5.23
CA GLY A 7 8.39 -5.01 -4.64
C GLY A 7 9.20 -4.38 -3.51
N MET A 8 8.97 -3.11 -3.15
CA MET A 8 9.78 -2.40 -2.17
C MET A 8 8.96 -1.67 -1.08
N GLY A 9 7.84 -1.04 -1.43
CA GLY A 9 6.94 -0.36 -0.49
C GLY A 9 6.81 1.14 -0.73
N LEU A 10 6.61 1.92 0.35
CA LEU A 10 6.31 3.35 0.30
C LEU A 10 7.55 4.19 0.58
N TYR A 11 7.85 5.13 -0.32
CA TYR A 11 9.01 6.00 -0.25
C TYR A 11 8.64 7.49 -0.23
N GLN A 12 9.55 8.29 0.31
CA GLN A 12 9.51 9.74 0.23
C GLN A 12 10.80 10.25 -0.42
N VAL A 13 10.65 11.18 -1.36
CA VAL A 13 11.76 11.91 -1.98
C VAL A 13 11.65 13.38 -1.62
N SER A 14 12.71 13.92 -1.02
CA SER A 14 12.80 15.34 -0.66
C SER A 14 13.04 16.22 -1.89
N PRO A 15 12.79 17.55 -1.82
CA PRO A 15 13.14 18.47 -2.91
C PRO A 15 14.64 18.48 -3.26
N ALA A 16 15.51 18.06 -2.34
CA ALA A 16 16.95 17.93 -2.58
C ALA A 16 17.35 16.57 -3.19
N GLY A 17 16.38 15.69 -3.49
CA GLY A 17 16.62 14.36 -4.04
C GLY A 17 16.98 13.28 -3.02
N ALA A 18 16.89 13.56 -1.72
CA ALA A 18 17.13 12.55 -0.69
C ALA A 18 15.95 11.57 -0.65
N VAL A 19 16.26 10.27 -0.78
CA VAL A 19 15.28 9.18 -0.75
C VAL A 19 15.21 8.60 0.65
N LYS A 20 13.99 8.41 1.17
CA LYS A 20 13.72 7.81 2.48
C LYS A 20 12.65 6.73 2.33
N LEU A 21 12.93 5.54 2.83
CA LEU A 21 11.90 4.51 3.03
C LEU A 21 10.97 4.95 4.16
N LEU A 22 9.66 4.98 3.91
CA LEU A 22 8.65 5.21 4.93
C LEU A 22 8.20 3.89 5.56
N THR A 23 7.87 2.91 4.73
CA THR A 23 7.48 1.58 5.19
C THR A 23 7.53 0.56 4.05
N ALA A 24 7.85 -0.69 4.38
CA ALA A 24 7.80 -1.84 3.47
C ALA A 24 6.93 -2.98 4.03
N GLU A 25 6.33 -2.77 5.21
CA GLU A 25 5.63 -3.78 5.97
C GLU A 25 4.39 -3.20 6.67
N THR A 26 3.39 -4.04 6.88
CA THR A 26 2.17 -3.71 7.62
C THR A 26 1.88 -4.81 8.66
N ASN A 27 0.78 -4.70 9.39
CA ASN A 27 0.39 -5.73 10.35
C ASN A 27 0.17 -7.09 9.66
N ARG A 28 0.68 -8.16 10.27
CA ARG A 28 0.51 -9.54 9.84
C ARG A 28 -0.87 -10.11 10.22
N SER A 29 -1.41 -11.00 9.40
CA SER A 29 -2.53 -11.87 9.76
C SER A 29 -2.12 -12.92 10.80
N LEU A 30 -2.75 -12.88 11.98
CA LEU A 30 -2.45 -13.79 13.09
C LEU A 30 -2.77 -15.26 12.79
N THR A 31 -3.67 -15.51 11.84
CA THR A 31 -4.13 -16.85 11.46
C THR A 31 -3.43 -17.38 10.20
N SER A 32 -2.59 -16.58 9.54
CA SER A 32 -1.90 -17.00 8.33
C SER A 32 -0.54 -17.62 8.63
N VAL A 33 -0.30 -18.79 8.02
CA VAL A 33 1.03 -19.43 8.02
C VAL A 33 2.00 -18.63 7.16
N VAL A 34 1.54 -18.15 6.00
CA VAL A 34 2.31 -17.29 5.11
C VAL A 34 2.37 -15.89 5.71
N ASP A 35 3.57 -15.32 5.76
CA ASP A 35 3.74 -13.94 6.18
C ASP A 35 3.22 -13.00 5.10
N ASP A 36 2.17 -12.26 5.43
CA ASP A 36 1.54 -11.25 4.59
C ASP A 36 1.90 -9.82 5.03
N SER A 37 2.85 -9.63 5.95
CA SER A 37 3.24 -8.30 6.40
C SER A 37 4.03 -7.52 5.35
N THR A 38 4.94 -8.18 4.64
CA THR A 38 5.79 -7.55 3.62
C THR A 38 4.99 -7.16 2.38
N MET A 39 5.23 -5.96 1.88
CA MET A 39 4.59 -5.46 0.68
C MET A 39 5.18 -6.08 -0.58
N LYS A 40 4.31 -6.51 -1.50
CA LYS A 40 4.63 -7.13 -2.78
C LYS A 40 4.39 -6.17 -3.94
N LEU A 41 3.21 -5.59 -4.02
CA LEU A 41 2.84 -4.71 -5.13
C LEU A 41 2.16 -3.44 -4.62
N ALA A 42 2.94 -2.61 -3.91
CA ALA A 42 2.53 -1.24 -3.59
C ALA A 42 2.42 -0.43 -4.89
N ASP A 43 1.27 0.21 -5.11
CA ASP A 43 0.88 0.67 -6.44
C ASP A 43 0.58 2.18 -6.51
N ASP A 44 -0.46 2.63 -5.81
CA ASP A 44 -0.87 4.04 -5.79
C ASP A 44 -1.03 4.58 -4.37
N CYS A 45 -0.90 5.89 -4.19
CA CYS A 45 -1.01 6.53 -2.87
C CYS A 45 -1.54 7.94 -2.94
N ASP A 46 -2.17 8.36 -1.84
CA ASP A 46 -2.56 9.73 -1.60
C ASP A 46 -2.36 10.15 -0.14
N ILE A 47 -2.30 11.46 0.10
CA ILE A 47 -2.02 12.06 1.40
C ILE A 47 -3.31 12.63 1.97
N LEU A 48 -3.74 12.09 3.10
CA LEU A 48 -4.91 12.58 3.84
C LEU A 48 -4.64 13.97 4.43
N PRO A 49 -5.70 14.76 4.72
CA PRO A 49 -5.55 16.10 5.29
C PRO A 49 -4.79 16.18 6.62
N ASP A 50 -4.72 15.08 7.39
CA ASP A 50 -3.98 15.01 8.66
C ASP A 50 -2.51 14.59 8.50
N GLY A 51 -2.07 14.35 7.26
CA GLY A 51 -0.72 13.96 6.88
C GLY A 51 -0.45 12.46 6.87
N ARG A 52 -1.44 11.62 7.19
CA ARG A 52 -1.33 10.17 6.96
C ARG A 52 -1.34 9.88 5.46
N ILE A 53 -0.67 8.80 5.08
CA ILE A 53 -0.59 8.36 3.69
C ILE A 53 -1.42 7.10 3.56
N VAL A 54 -2.40 7.12 2.67
CA VAL A 54 -3.18 5.93 2.30
C VAL A 54 -2.67 5.45 0.96
N PHE A 55 -2.52 4.13 0.82
CA PHE A 55 -1.99 3.54 -0.39
C PHE A 55 -2.54 2.15 -0.61
N SER A 56 -2.52 1.73 -1.86
CA SER A 56 -2.96 0.42 -2.30
C SER A 56 -1.79 -0.55 -2.38
N GLU A 57 -2.09 -1.80 -2.06
CA GLU A 57 -1.29 -2.94 -2.47
C GLU A 57 -2.19 -3.85 -3.33
N ALA A 58 -1.87 -3.96 -4.61
CA ALA A 58 -2.73 -4.63 -5.59
C ALA A 58 -2.89 -6.13 -5.28
N THR A 59 -1.82 -6.75 -4.78
CA THR A 59 -1.76 -8.17 -4.43
C THR A 59 -0.72 -8.39 -3.35
N VAL A 60 -1.00 -9.33 -2.44
CA VAL A 60 -0.04 -9.77 -1.40
C VAL A 60 0.69 -11.05 -1.81
N ARG A 61 0.43 -11.55 -3.02
CA ARG A 61 0.87 -12.89 -3.48
C ARG A 61 1.86 -12.84 -4.63
N PHE A 62 1.70 -11.88 -5.53
CA PHE A 62 2.49 -11.78 -6.75
C PHE A 62 3.36 -10.53 -6.73
N GLU A 63 4.51 -10.63 -7.36
CA GLU A 63 5.44 -9.52 -7.54
C GLU A 63 5.16 -8.82 -8.88
N MET A 64 5.91 -7.76 -9.16
CA MET A 64 5.75 -7.01 -10.42
C MET A 64 5.98 -7.83 -11.70
N HIS A 65 6.70 -8.95 -11.64
CA HIS A 65 7.01 -9.75 -12.84
C HIS A 65 5.97 -10.83 -13.14
N ASP A 66 5.10 -11.18 -12.19
CA ASP A 66 4.10 -12.24 -12.30
C ASP A 66 2.67 -11.80 -11.91
N TRP A 67 2.44 -10.49 -11.77
CA TRP A 67 1.14 -9.89 -11.44
C TRP A 67 -0.03 -10.33 -12.35
N TYR A 68 0.25 -10.73 -13.60
CA TYR A 68 -0.78 -11.21 -14.54
C TYR A 68 -1.51 -12.46 -14.02
N ALA A 69 -0.88 -13.25 -13.14
CA ALA A 69 -1.52 -14.37 -12.49
C ALA A 69 -2.65 -13.92 -11.55
N ASP A 70 -2.51 -12.75 -10.90
CA ASP A 70 -3.55 -12.16 -10.06
C ASP A 70 -4.81 -11.83 -10.87
N ALA A 71 -4.60 -11.24 -12.06
CA ALA A 71 -5.68 -10.93 -12.99
C ALA A 71 -6.41 -12.18 -13.50
N LEU A 72 -5.67 -13.28 -13.73
CA LEU A 72 -6.25 -14.57 -14.13
C LEU A 72 -7.05 -15.21 -12.99
N GLU A 73 -6.56 -15.11 -11.76
CA GLU A 73 -7.29 -15.62 -10.60
C GLU A 73 -8.54 -14.81 -10.30
N SER A 74 -8.47 -13.47 -10.46
CA SER A 74 -9.58 -12.54 -10.19
C SER A 74 -10.18 -12.74 -8.79
N ARG A 75 -9.33 -13.11 -7.82
CA ARG A 75 -9.71 -13.37 -6.42
C ARG A 75 -9.18 -12.26 -5.53
N GLY A 76 -10.02 -11.80 -4.61
CA GLY A 76 -9.64 -10.80 -3.63
C GLY A 76 -8.42 -11.24 -2.83
N ASN A 77 -7.36 -10.43 -2.87
CA ASN A 77 -6.17 -10.61 -2.04
C ASN A 77 -5.33 -9.32 -1.91
N GLY A 78 -5.68 -8.25 -2.62
CA GLY A 78 -5.12 -6.93 -2.39
C GLY A 78 -5.71 -6.24 -1.16
N ARG A 79 -5.14 -5.09 -0.81
CA ARG A 79 -5.51 -4.34 0.39
C ARG A 79 -5.23 -2.85 0.29
N ILE A 80 -5.90 -2.08 1.14
CA ILE A 80 -5.62 -0.66 1.39
C ILE A 80 -4.89 -0.55 2.72
N ILE A 81 -3.81 0.23 2.74
CA ILE A 81 -2.91 0.40 3.87
C ILE A 81 -2.84 1.89 4.22
N VAL A 82 -2.66 2.19 5.50
CA VAL A 82 -2.33 3.54 5.96
C VAL A 82 -1.00 3.55 6.69
N HIS A 83 -0.18 4.54 6.38
CA HIS A 83 1.05 4.87 7.09
C HIS A 83 0.92 6.24 7.75
N ASP A 84 1.33 6.34 9.01
CA ASP A 84 1.45 7.60 9.73
C ASP A 84 2.93 7.99 9.88
N PRO A 85 3.42 8.99 9.12
CA PRO A 85 4.81 9.43 9.21
C PRO A 85 5.21 9.99 10.58
N LYS A 86 4.26 10.44 11.42
CA LYS A 86 4.55 11.02 12.74
C LYS A 86 4.91 9.94 13.75
N SER A 87 4.17 8.84 13.75
CA SER A 87 4.40 7.70 14.64
C SER A 87 5.29 6.61 14.02
N GLY A 88 5.45 6.61 12.69
CA GLY A 88 6.08 5.53 11.94
C GLY A 88 5.21 4.28 11.83
N SER A 89 3.94 4.33 12.23
CA SER A 89 3.06 3.16 12.23
C SER A 89 2.46 2.91 10.85
N THR A 90 2.35 1.63 10.49
CA THR A 90 1.69 1.17 9.25
C THR A 90 0.67 0.09 9.61
N ARG A 91 -0.54 0.18 9.05
CA ARG A 91 -1.57 -0.84 9.23
C ARG A 91 -2.49 -0.97 8.01
N THR A 92 -3.02 -2.16 7.82
CA THR A 92 -4.05 -2.48 6.83
C THR A 92 -5.40 -1.93 7.28
N LEU A 93 -6.09 -1.20 6.40
CA LEU A 93 -7.43 -0.66 6.63
C LEU A 93 -8.53 -1.56 6.06
N LEU A 94 -8.34 -2.03 4.83
CA LEU A 94 -9.25 -2.93 4.13
C LEU A 94 -8.42 -4.03 3.48
N SER A 95 -8.92 -5.25 3.48
CA SER A 95 -8.26 -6.42 2.90
C SER A 95 -9.21 -7.18 1.99
N ASN A 96 -8.68 -8.16 1.25
CA ASN A 96 -9.47 -9.05 0.39
C ASN A 96 -10.15 -8.29 -0.77
N LEU A 97 -9.49 -7.24 -1.28
CA LEU A 97 -9.93 -6.49 -2.45
C LEU A 97 -9.39 -7.14 -3.73
N VAL A 98 -10.14 -7.03 -4.82
CA VAL A 98 -9.73 -7.51 -6.14
C VAL A 98 -8.91 -6.39 -6.79
N PHE A 99 -7.59 -6.58 -6.83
CA PHE A 99 -6.62 -5.70 -7.50
C PHE A 99 -6.89 -4.18 -7.31
N PRO A 100 -6.89 -3.67 -6.06
CA PRO A 100 -7.02 -2.23 -5.83
C PRO A 100 -5.76 -1.53 -6.37
N ASN A 101 -5.91 -0.83 -7.49
CA ASN A 101 -4.78 -0.14 -8.14
C ASN A 101 -4.74 1.33 -7.71
N GLY A 102 -5.81 2.09 -7.98
CA GLY A 102 -5.86 3.53 -7.69
C GLY A 102 -6.23 3.88 -6.25
N ILE A 103 -5.74 5.03 -5.78
CA ILE A 103 -6.14 5.67 -4.53
C ILE A 103 -6.38 7.16 -4.74
N CYS A 104 -7.55 7.64 -4.31
CA CYS A 104 -7.85 9.07 -4.36
C CYS A 104 -8.66 9.52 -3.16
N THR A 105 -8.16 10.51 -2.42
CA THR A 105 -8.87 11.10 -1.29
C THR A 105 -9.84 12.15 -1.79
N ALA A 106 -11.07 12.11 -1.30
CA ALA A 106 -12.04 13.16 -1.55
C ALA A 106 -11.59 14.50 -0.92
N PHE A 107 -12.04 15.62 -1.50
CA PHE A 107 -11.70 16.96 -1.04
C PHE A 107 -12.07 17.24 0.42
N ASP A 108 -13.13 16.61 0.93
CA ASP A 108 -13.58 16.74 2.32
C ASP A 108 -12.76 15.87 3.29
N GLY A 109 -11.88 15.01 2.78
CA GLY A 109 -11.07 14.09 3.57
C GLY A 109 -11.85 12.97 4.24
N GLN A 110 -13.12 12.75 3.88
CA GLN A 110 -14.00 11.78 4.54
C GLN A 110 -14.11 10.45 3.79
N SER A 111 -13.63 10.38 2.55
CA SER A 111 -13.67 9.17 1.74
C SER A 111 -12.41 9.01 0.90
N VAL A 112 -12.11 7.76 0.58
CA VAL A 112 -11.04 7.34 -0.34
C VAL A 112 -11.69 6.41 -1.37
N LEU A 113 -11.41 6.67 -2.65
CA LEU A 113 -11.69 5.76 -3.77
C LEU A 113 -10.54 4.80 -3.96
#